data_AF-A0A4Y3PN48-F1
#
_entry.id   AF-A0A4Y3PN48-F1
#
_cell.length_a   1.000
_cell.length_b   1.000
_cell.length_c   1.000
_cell.angle_alpha   90.00
_cell.angle_beta   90.00
_cell.angle_gamma   90.00
#
_symmetry.space_group_name_H-M   'P 1'
#
loop_
_entity.id
_entity.type
_entity.pdbx_description
1 polymer ?
#
loop_
_entity_poly.entity_id
_entity_poly.type
_entity_poly.pdbx_seq_one_letter_code
_entity_poly.pdbx_strand_id
1 'polypeptide(L)'
;MYQIKYQSGTFENKSSFIIGTTSFFDAMVLNEEDEVNYVVNRARQMIQSGGVVILEKPYQNEPPVIVAVIEDEESLNQWAAKTDDLQQWIKRNKKR
;
A
#
# COMPACT_ATOMS: atom_id res chain seq x y z
N MET A 1 16.42 -10.46 12.81
CA MET A 1 16.51 -9.81 11.49
C MET A 1 16.00 -10.79 10.46
N TYR A 2 14.84 -10.55 9.86
CA TYR A 2 14.31 -11.40 8.79
C TYR A 2 14.71 -10.80 7.45
N GLN A 3 15.57 -11.50 6.70
CA GLN A 3 15.86 -11.20 5.30
C GLN A 3 14.72 -11.73 4.45
N ILE A 4 13.89 -10.82 3.90
CA ILE A 4 12.93 -11.21 2.86
C ILE A 4 13.70 -11.23 1.54
N LYS A 5 13.94 -12.43 1.00
CA LYS A 5 14.57 -12.62 -0.32
C LYS A 5 13.49 -12.53 -1.38
N TYR A 6 13.54 -11.49 -2.20
CA TYR A 6 12.69 -11.33 -3.37
C TYR A 6 13.45 -11.82 -4.62
N GLN A 7 12.80 -12.67 -5.43
CA GLN A 7 13.33 -13.05 -6.75
C GLN A 7 13.14 -11.87 -7.72
N SER A 8 14.22 -11.50 -8.40
CA SER A 8 14.36 -10.37 -9.32
C SER A 8 14.64 -9.02 -8.66
N GLY A 9 15.91 -8.80 -8.33
CA GLY A 9 16.44 -7.52 -7.87
C GLY A 9 16.72 -7.54 -6.37
N THR A 10 17.99 -7.64 -6.01
CA THR A 10 18.50 -7.37 -4.68
C THR A 10 18.21 -5.91 -4.32
N PHE A 11 17.09 -5.64 -3.62
CA PHE A 11 16.93 -4.38 -2.88
C PHE A 11 17.84 -4.42 -1.66
N GLU A 12 19.15 -4.37 -1.89
CA GLU A 12 20.13 -4.30 -0.81
C GLU A 12 19.94 -2.98 -0.06
N ASN A 13 19.48 -3.06 1.19
CA ASN A 13 19.44 -1.99 2.20
C ASN A 13 18.40 -0.86 2.10
N LYS A 14 17.30 -1.00 1.36
CA LYS A 14 16.18 -0.04 1.48
C LYS A 14 15.18 -0.48 2.56
N SER A 15 14.81 0.44 3.45
CA SER A 15 13.69 0.21 4.38
C SER A 15 12.40 0.04 3.58
N SER A 16 11.55 -0.91 3.99
CA SER A 16 10.28 -1.18 3.29
C SER A 16 9.07 -0.97 4.18
N PHE A 17 7.99 -0.49 3.59
CA PHE A 17 6.66 -0.45 4.20
C PHE A 17 5.72 -1.34 3.39
N ILE A 18 5.17 -2.38 4.01
CA ILE A 18 4.31 -3.37 3.36
C ILE A 18 2.85 -3.01 3.65
N ILE A 19 2.05 -2.94 2.60
CA ILE A 19 0.61 -2.66 2.65
C ILE A 19 -0.13 -3.89 2.15
N GLY A 20 -0.86 -4.53 3.06
CA GLY A 20 -1.81 -5.59 2.71
C GLY A 20 -3.01 -4.99 1.99
N THR A 21 -3.11 -5.22 0.69
CA THR A 21 -4.16 -4.68 -0.17
C THR A 21 -5.55 -5.00 0.38
N THR A 22 -5.81 -6.24 0.80
CA THR A 22 -7.11 -6.65 1.37
C THR A 22 -7.52 -5.78 2.55
N SER A 23 -6.68 -5.67 3.59
CA SER A 23 -6.98 -4.88 4.79
C SER A 23 -7.14 -3.39 4.47
N PHE A 24 -6.32 -2.86 3.56
CA PHE A 24 -6.42 -1.48 3.13
C PHE A 24 -7.73 -1.20 2.36
N PHE A 25 -8.15 -2.11 1.49
CA PHE A 25 -9.45 -2.02 0.82
C PHE A 25 -10.61 -2.13 1.80
N ASP A 26 -10.52 -3.02 2.78
CA ASP A 26 -11.54 -3.17 3.82
C ASP A 26 -11.69 -1.86 4.61
N ALA A 27 -10.59 -1.24 5.06
CA ALA A 27 -10.62 0.06 5.73
C ALA A 27 -11.31 1.15 4.89
N MET A 28 -11.04 1.20 3.58
CA MET A 28 -11.72 2.12 2.66
C MET A 28 -13.23 1.84 2.57
N VAL A 29 -13.65 0.58 2.48
CA VAL A 29 -15.07 0.18 2.39
C VAL A 29 -15.81 0.44 3.70
N LEU A 30 -15.16 0.20 4.83
CA LEU A 30 -15.68 0.45 6.17
C LEU A 30 -15.71 1.93 6.54
N ASN A 31 -15.11 2.80 5.71
CA ASN A 31 -14.98 4.24 5.94
C ASN A 31 -14.14 4.57 7.18
N GLU A 32 -13.08 3.79 7.41
CA GLU A 32 -12.09 4.00 8.46
C GLU A 32 -11.05 5.02 7.96
N GLU A 33 -11.48 6.28 7.86
CA GLU A 33 -10.67 7.36 7.27
C GLU A 33 -9.31 7.53 7.95
N ASP A 34 -9.25 7.35 9.27
CA ASP A 34 -8.01 7.45 10.04
C ASP A 34 -6.99 6.37 9.64
N GLU A 35 -7.44 5.14 9.37
CA GLU A 35 -6.57 4.05 8.95
C GLU A 35 -6.07 4.26 7.52
N VAL A 36 -6.96 4.67 6.61
CA VAL A 36 -6.58 4.99 5.23
C VAL A 36 -5.57 6.14 5.20
N ASN A 37 -5.82 7.22 5.96
CA ASN A 37 -4.92 8.36 6.06
C ASN A 37 -3.57 7.97 6.68
N TYR A 38 -3.58 7.12 7.71
CA TYR A 38 -2.36 6.60 8.32
C TYR A 38 -1.51 5.85 7.30
N VAL A 39 -2.10 4.92 6.55
CA VAL A 39 -1.38 4.12 5.54
C VAL A 39 -0.80 5.02 4.45
N VAL A 40 -1.58 5.97 3.92
CA VAL A 40 -1.10 6.90 2.89
C VAL A 40 0.04 7.79 3.40
N ASN A 41 -0.09 8.33 4.61
CA ASN A 41 0.95 9.17 5.22
C ASN A 41 2.22 8.36 5.53
N ARG A 42 2.08 7.12 5.99
CA ARG A 42 3.20 6.24 6.27
C ARG A 42 3.94 5.85 4.99
N ALA A 43 3.20 5.59 3.90
CA ALA A 43 3.77 5.34 2.59
C ALA A 43 4.59 6.55 2.08
N ARG A 44 4.06 7.77 2.24
CA ARG A 44 4.79 9.02 1.95
C ARG A 44 6.09 9.15 2.73
N GLN A 45 6.04 8.96 4.04
CA GLN A 45 7.24 9.00 4.88
C GLN A 45 8.28 7.97 4.45
N MET A 46 7.84 6.77 4.05
CA MET A 46 8.74 5.72 3.61
C MET A 46 9.50 6.12 2.34
N ILE A 47 8.79 6.59 1.31
CA ILE A 47 9.41 7.06 0.07
C ILE A 47 10.33 8.27 0.31
N GLN A 48 9.89 9.23 1.12
CA GLN A 48 10.71 10.40 1.49
C GLN A 48 11.99 10.03 2.24
N SER A 49 11.98 8.93 2.98
CA SER A 49 13.17 8.40 3.66
C SER A 49 14.13 7.60 2.75
N GLY A 50 13.83 7.51 1.44
CA GLY A 50 14.56 6.68 0.49
C GLY A 50 14.23 5.19 0.55
N GLY A 51 13.15 4.84 1.25
CA GLY A 51 12.61 3.49 1.32
C GLY A 51 11.68 3.15 0.14
N VAL A 52 11.05 1.98 0.24
CA VAL A 52 10.11 1.47 -0.77
C VAL A 52 8.79 1.08 -0.12
N VAL A 53 7.70 1.18 -0.87
CA VAL A 53 6.38 0.73 -0.44
C VAL A 53 5.99 -0.48 -1.26
N ILE A 54 5.60 -1.57 -0.61
CA ILE A 54 5.24 -2.83 -1.25
C ILE A 54 3.76 -3.08 -1.01
N LEU A 55 2.99 -3.18 -2.09
CA LEU A 55 1.60 -3.58 -2.06
C LEU A 55 1.55 -5.10 -2.24
N GLU A 56 1.00 -5.81 -1.27
CA GLU A 56 0.87 -7.26 -1.32
C GLU A 56 -0.57 -7.71 -1.13
N LYS A 57 -0.91 -8.86 -1.70
CA LYS A 57 -2.18 -9.53 -1.47
C LYS A 57 -1.94 -10.77 -0.61
N PRO A 58 -2.42 -10.80 0.64
CA PRO A 58 -2.28 -11.96 1.50
C PRO A 58 -3.21 -13.09 1.03
N TYR A 59 -2.70 -14.31 1.07
CA TYR A 59 -3.46 -15.55 0.82
C TYR A 59 -3.37 -16.45 2.06
N GLN A 60 -4.43 -17.21 2.35
CA GLN A 60 -4.37 -18.21 3.41
C GLN A 60 -3.55 -19.41 2.94
N ASN A 61 -2.56 -19.81 3.76
CA ASN A 61 -1.68 -20.95 3.51
C ASN A 61 -0.75 -20.83 2.29
N GLU A 62 -0.63 -19.64 1.71
CA GLU A 62 0.27 -19.36 0.60
C GLU A 62 1.09 -18.10 0.88
N PRO A 63 2.30 -17.97 0.32
CA PRO A 63 3.05 -16.72 0.40
C PRO A 63 2.24 -15.55 -0.19
N PRO A 64 2.30 -14.36 0.43
CA PRO A 64 1.65 -13.19 -0.13
C PRO A 64 2.22 -12.86 -1.51
N VAL A 65 1.35 -12.43 -2.42
CA VAL A 65 1.75 -12.05 -3.78
C VAL A 65 1.96 -10.54 -3.83
N ILE A 66 3.12 -10.11 -4.29
CA ILE A 66 3.40 -8.69 -4.53
C ILE A 66 2.56 -8.24 -5.72
N VAL A 67 1.71 -7.25 -5.48
CA VAL A 67 0.85 -6.64 -6.50
C VAL A 67 1.57 -5.48 -7.17
N ALA A 68 2.29 -4.67 -6.38
CA ALA A 68 3.06 -3.54 -6.89
C ALA A 68 4.17 -3.15 -5.91
N VAL A 69 5.22 -2.53 -6.44
CA VAL A 69 6.28 -1.90 -5.66
C VAL A 69 6.34 -0.43 -6.09
N ILE A 70 6.32 0.47 -5.12
CA ILE A 70 6.39 1.92 -5.30
C ILE A 70 7.73 2.37 -4.73
N GLU A 71 8.54 3.03 -5.55
CA GLU A 71 9.93 3.38 -5.22
C GLU A 71 10.19 4.88 -5.27
N ASP A 72 9.25 5.64 -5.83
CA ASP A 72 9.40 7.05 -6.11
C ASP A 72 8.10 7.81 -5.78
N GLU A 73 8.25 9.13 -5.66
CA GLU A 73 7.17 10.02 -5.25
C GLU A 73 6.08 10.18 -6.32
N GLU A 74 6.43 10.08 -7.61
CA GLU A 74 5.46 10.18 -8.71
C GLU A 74 4.51 8.97 -8.68
N SER A 75 5.07 7.77 -8.63
CA SER A 75 4.31 6.51 -8.50
C SER A 75 3.44 6.51 -7.25
N LEU A 76 3.96 7.04 -6.13
CA LEU A 76 3.19 7.17 -4.90
C LEU A 76 2.01 8.15 -5.05
N ASN A 77 2.23 9.30 -5.68
CA ASN A 77 1.17 10.29 -5.89
C ASN A 77 0.08 9.76 -6.81
N GLN A 78 0.46 9.02 -7.87
CA GLN A 78 -0.50 8.34 -8.74
C GLN A 78 -1.33 7.30 -7.98
N TRP A 79 -0.68 6.51 -7.10
CA TRP A 79 -1.38 5.54 -6.27
C TRP A 79 -2.33 6.22 -5.27
N ALA A 80 -1.87 7.26 -4.57
CA ALA A 80 -2.68 8.00 -3.61
C ALA A 80 -3.90 8.68 -4.27
N ALA A 81 -3.74 9.23 -5.48
CA ALA A 81 -4.85 9.80 -6.24
C ALA A 81 -5.91 8.74 -6.60
N LYS A 82 -5.48 7.57 -7.08
CA LYS A 82 -6.38 6.44 -7.37
C LYS A 82 -7.12 5.95 -6.12
N THR A 83 -6.44 5.92 -4.98
CA THR A 83 -7.04 5.59 -3.69
C THR A 83 -8.13 6.60 -3.31
N ASP A 84 -7.86 7.90 -3.42
CA ASP A 84 -8.85 8.94 -3.10
C ASP A 84 -10.08 8.86 -4.02
N ASP A 85 -9.87 8.73 -5.33
CA ASP A 85 -10.94 8.54 -6.32
C ASP A 85 -11.83 7.34 -5.97
N LEU A 86 -11.21 6.22 -5.61
CA LEU A 86 -11.92 5.01 -5.21
C LEU A 86 -12.71 5.23 -3.92
N GLN A 87 -12.11 5.86 -2.91
CA GLN A 87 -12.78 6.13 -1.64
C GLN A 87 -14.00 7.05 -1.85
N GLN A 88 -13.87 8.08 -2.69
CA GLN A 88 -14.99 8.95 -3.07
C GLN A 88 -16.08 8.19 -3.83
N TRP A 89 -15.71 7.26 -4.71
CA TRP A 89 -16.67 6.42 -5.44
C TRP A 89 -17.43 5.49 -4.48
N ILE A 90 -16.75 4.84 -3.54
CA ILE A 90 -17.36 3.98 -2.51
C ILE A 90 -18.35 4.80 -1.68
N LYS A 91 -17.93 5.98 -1.18
CA LYS A 91 -18.78 6.89 -0.41
C LYS A 91 -20.05 7.30 -1.15
N ARG A 92 -19.94 7.55 -2.47
CA ARG A 92 -21.09 7.91 -3.32
C ARG A 92 -22.07 6.74 -3.50
N ASN A 93 -21.58 5.52 -3.63
CA ASN A 93 -22.42 4.35 -3.90
C ASN A 93 -23.00 3.69 -2.64
N LYS A 94 -22.37 3.85 -1.46
CA LYS A 94 -22.87 3.32 -0.17
C LYS A 94 -24.14 4.02 0.34
N LYS A 95 -24.50 5.19 -0.22
CA LYS A 95 -25.69 5.98 0.14
C LYS A 95 -26.95 5.65 -0.68
N ARG A 96 -26.89 4.68 -1.59
CA ARG A 96 -28.03 4.17 -2.36
C ARG A 96 -28.51 2.85 -1.78
#